data_AF-A0A9Q6N0R5-F1
#
_entry.id   AF-A0A9Q6N0R5-F1
#
_cell.length_a   1.000
_cell.length_b   1.000
_cell.length_c   1.000
_cell.angle_alpha   90.00
_cell.angle_beta   90.00
_cell.angle_gamma   90.00
#
_symmetry.space_group_name_H-M   'P 1'
#
loop_
_entity.id
_entity.type
_entity.pdbx_description
1 polymer ?
#
loop_
_entity_poly.entity_id
_entity_poly.type
_entity_poly.pdbx_seq_one_letter_code
_entity_poly.pdbx_strand_id
1 'polypeptide(L)' 'MNELMFSGYGVDIIKRNDEYYIRYDNGTIAMYEIESKISFYEALKAQKSERDAYEVIIATQSREGRGRSQF' A
#
# COMPACT_ATOMS: atom_id res chain seq x y z
N MET A 1 -5.87 -14.58 10.95
CA MET A 1 -5.55 -15.28 9.67
C MET A 1 -5.15 -14.20 8.68
N ASN A 2 -4.00 -14.34 8.01
CA ASN A 2 -3.56 -13.38 7.00
C ASN A 2 -3.97 -13.92 5.63
N GLU A 3 -4.79 -13.15 4.91
CA GLU A 3 -5.21 -13.49 3.56
C GLU A 3 -4.62 -12.47 2.58
N LEU A 4 -3.87 -12.96 1.59
CA LEU A 4 -3.44 -12.13 0.47
C LEU A 4 -4.63 -11.95 -0.46
N MET A 5 -5.20 -10.74 -0.49
CA MET A 5 -6.36 -10.43 -1.32
C MET A 5 -5.98 -10.11 -2.77
N PHE A 6 -4.83 -9.46 -2.95
CA PHE A 6 -4.36 -9.02 -4.25
C PHE A 6 -2.83 -8.88 -4.24
N SER A 7 -2.21 -9.19 -5.38
CA SER A 7 -0.79 -8.93 -5.63
C SER A 7 -0.64 -8.52 -7.10
N GLY A 8 -0.12 -7.32 -7.34
CA GLY A 8 -0.02 -6.73 -8.66
C GLY A 8 0.30 -5.24 -8.59
N TYR A 9 0.69 -4.63 -9.71
CA TYR A 9 1.02 -3.19 -9.78
C TYR A 9 2.11 -2.72 -8.79
N GLY A 10 2.99 -3.63 -8.36
CA GLY A 10 4.01 -3.33 -7.35
C GLY A 10 3.49 -3.23 -5.92
N VAL A 11 2.26 -3.68 -5.65
CA VAL A 11 1.65 -3.69 -4.31
C VAL A 11 1.02 -5.05 -3.98
N ASP A 12 1.02 -5.39 -2.70
CA ASP A 12 0.24 -6.49 -2.15
C ASP A 12 -0.83 -5.94 -1.21
N ILE A 13 -2.04 -6.48 -1.28
CA ILE A 13 -3.12 -6.16 -0.34
C ILE A 13 -3.36 -7.36 0.55
N ILE A 14 -3.26 -7.14 1.85
CA ILE A 14 -3.33 -8.18 2.86
C ILE A 14 -4.48 -7.86 3.81
N LYS A 15 -5.39 -8.82 4.01
CA LYS A 15 -6.44 -8.74 5.02
C LYS A 15 -5.97 -9.48 6.28
N ARG A 16 -5.99 -8.80 7.43
CA ARG A 16 -5.67 -9.39 8.75
C ARG A 16 -6.72 -8.96 9.76
N ASN A 17 -7.40 -9.91 10.39
CA ASN A 17 -8.36 -9.65 11.47
C ASN A 17 -9.40 -8.55 11.12
N ASP A 18 -9.90 -8.58 9.88
CA ASP A 18 -10.83 -7.60 9.30
C ASP A 18 -10.26 -6.21 8.95
N GLU A 19 -8.96 -6.02 9.16
CA GLU A 19 -8.22 -4.84 8.73
C GLU A 19 -7.53 -5.08 7.39
N TYR A 20 -7.35 -4.01 6.61
CA TYR A 20 -6.70 -4.06 5.31
C TYR A 20 -5.34 -3.37 5.38
N TYR A 21 -4.36 -3.98 4.75
CA TYR A 21 -2.99 -3.48 4.67
C TYR A 21 -2.54 -3.47 3.22
N ILE A 22 -1.78 -2.44 2.86
CA ILE A 22 -1.05 -2.38 1.61
C ILE A 22 0.42 -2.57 1.91
N ARG A 23 1.08 -3.45 1.16
CA ARG A 23 2.51 -3.67 1.19
C ARG A 23 3.10 -3.25 -0.15
N TYR A 24 4.16 -2.45 -0.14
CA TYR A 24 4.81 -1.98 -1.35
C TYR A 24 6.30 -1.79 -1.12
N ASP A 25 7.09 -1.92 -2.17
CA ASP A 25 8.53 -1.64 -2.11
C ASP A 25 8.77 -0.11 -2.21
N ASN A 26 9.65 0.41 -1.36
CA ASN A 26 9.98 1.84 -1.32
C ASN A 26 11.10 2.23 -2.31
N GLY A 27 11.49 1.36 -3.24
CA GLY A 27 12.51 1.64 -4.26
C GLY A 27 13.89 2.00 -3.69
N THR A 28 14.17 1.62 -2.44
CA THR A 28 15.44 1.91 -1.78
C THR A 28 16.42 0.74 -1.93
N ILE A 29 17.72 1.03 -1.85
CA ILE A 29 18.82 0.05 -2.04
C ILE A 29 18.70 -1.15 -1.07
N ALA A 30 18.05 -0.93 0.07
CA ALA A 30 17.62 -1.98 0.97
C ALA A 30 16.12 -2.25 0.73
N MET A 31 15.80 -3.51 0.43
CA MET A 31 14.45 -4.03 0.19
C MET A 31 13.60 -3.94 1.46
N TYR A 32 13.18 -2.73 1.81
CA TYR A 32 12.26 -2.47 2.92
C TYR A 32 10.85 -2.44 2.35
N GLU A 33 10.15 -3.55 2.49
CA GLU A 33 8.72 -3.63 2.22
C GLU A 33 8.00 -2.75 3.26
N ILE A 34 7.37 -1.66 2.80
CA ILE A 34 6.53 -0.83 3.66
C ILE A 34 5.16 -1.48 3.73
N GLU A 35 4.70 -1.77 4.94
CA GLU A 35 3.33 -2.19 5.22
C GLU A 35 2.59 -1.08 5.93
N SER A 36 1.45 -0.68 5.39
CA SER A 36 0.62 0.40 5.93
C SER A 36 -0.85 -0.02 5.98
N LYS A 37 -1.53 0.35 7.06
CA LYS A 37 -2.97 0.10 7.20
C LYS A 37 -3.76 1.04 6.29
N ILE A 38 -4.70 0.46 5.54
CA ILE A 38 -5.59 1.17 4.62
C ILE A 38 -7.06 0.85 4.91
N SER A 39 -7.96 1.68 4.40
CA SER A 39 -9.39 1.39 4.44
C SER A 39 -9.78 0.35 3.38
N PHE A 40 -10.96 -0.26 3.56
CA PHE A 40 -11.56 -1.15 2.57
C PHE A 40 -11.71 -0.48 1.18
N TYR A 41 -12.10 0.80 1.14
CA TYR A 41 -12.25 1.54 -0.11
C TYR A 41 -10.92 1.77 -0.82
N GLU A 42 -9.86 2.03 -0.07
CA GLU A 42 -8.49 2.14 -0.60
C GLU A 42 -8.00 0.78 -1.12
N ALA A 43 -8.34 -0.32 -0.44
CA ALA A 43 -8.02 -1.66 -0.90
C ALA A 43 -8.73 -1.99 -2.22
N LEU A 44 -10.00 -1.63 -2.36
CA LEU A 44 -10.73 -1.79 -3.62
C LEU A 44 -10.17 -0.88 -4.72
N LYS A 45 -9.79 0.35 -4.38
CA LYS A 45 -9.20 1.30 -5.34
C LYS A 45 -7.90 0.74 -5.90
N ALA A 46 -6.98 0.29 -5.05
CA ALA A 46 -5.67 -0.23 -5.45
C ALA A 46 -5.74 -1.48 -6.36
N GLN A 47 -6.85 -2.22 -6.34
CA GLN A 47 -7.06 -3.38 -7.22
C GLN A 47 -7.50 -3.00 -8.64
N LYS A 48 -7.99 -1.77 -8.86
CA LYS A 48 -8.59 -1.38 -10.15
C LYS A 48 -7.57 -1.14 -11.25
N SER A 49 -6.47 -0.46 -10.93
CA SER A 49 -5.43 -0.12 -11.89
C SER A 49 -4.12 0.23 -11.18
N GLU A 50 -3.02 0.21 -11.93
CA GLU A 50 -1.70 0.66 -11.45
C GLU A 50 -1.73 2.11 -10.95
N ARG A 51 -2.44 2.99 -11.68
CA ARG A 51 -2.59 4.40 -11.29
C ARG A 51 -3.34 4.53 -9.97
N ASP A 52 -4.41 3.77 -9.80
CA ASP A 52 -5.20 3.75 -8.56
C ASP A 52 -4.37 3.21 -7.38
N ALA A 53 -3.57 2.16 -7.60
CA ALA A 53 -2.64 1.63 -6.59
C ALA A 53 -1.62 2.67 -6.16
N TYR A 54 -1.02 3.37 -7.12
CA TYR A 54 -0.08 4.46 -6.85
C TYR A 54 -0.72 5.59 -6.03
N GLU A 55 -1.95 6.01 -6.37
CA GLU A 55 -2.66 7.03 -5.60
C GLU A 55 -2.88 6.61 -4.13
N VAL A 56 -3.20 5.33 -3.89
CA VAL A 56 -3.36 4.79 -2.53
C VAL A 56 -2.04 4.82 -1.78
N ILE A 57 -0.92 4.46 -2.42
CA ILE A 57 0.42 4.55 -1.81
C ILE A 57 0.71 5.99 -1.38
N ILE A 58 0.55 6.97 -2.29
CA ILE A 58 0.82 8.39 -2.01
C ILE A 58 -0.07 8.91 -0.87
N ALA A 59 -1.36 8.60 -0.91
CA ALA A 59 -2.30 8.99 0.16
C ALA A 59 -1.87 8.40 1.52
N THR A 60 -1.38 7.16 1.52
CA THR A 60 -0.93 6.46 2.72
C THR A 60 0.36 7.07 3.27
N GLN A 61 1.36 7.33 2.42
CA GLN A 61 2.59 8.01 2.80
C GLN A 61 2.34 9.42 3.35
N SER A 62 1.41 10.15 2.75
CA SER A 62 1.01 11.49 3.22
C SER A 62 0.38 11.45 4.61
N ARG A 63 -0.45 10.43 4.91
CA ARG A 63 -1.06 10.26 6.25
C ARG A 63 -0.05 9.86 7.31
N GLU A 64 0.89 8.99 6.97
CA GLU A 64 1.92 8.53 7.91
C GLU A 64 3.04 9.56 8.12
N GLY A 65 2.98 10.73 7.48
CA GLY A 65 4.05 11.73 7.55
C GLY A 65 5.38 11.24 6.97
N ARG A 66 5.37 10.12 6.23
CA ARG A 66 6.52 9.60 5.48
C ARG A 66 6.72 10.31 4.15
N GLY A 67 5.87 11.28 3.82
CA GLY A 67 6.16 12.33 2.83
C GLY A 67 7.32 13.20 3.29
N ARG A 68 8.50 12.62 3.47
CA ARG A 68 9.75 13.37 3.63
C ARG A 68 10.14 13.87 2.24
N SER A 69 10.20 15.19 2.14
CA SER A 69 10.80 15.97 1.06
C SER A 69 11.95 15.21 0.41
N GLN A 70 11.76 14.78 -0.84
CA GLN A 70 12.87 14.60 -1.79
C GLN A 70 12.90 15.83 -2.71
N PHE A 71 13.02 16.99 -2.09
CA PHE A 71 13.54 18.22 -2.70
C PHE A 71 14.32 18.94 -1.62
#